data_AF-A0A2R6K415-F1
#
_entry.id   AF-A0A2R6K415-F1
#
_cell.length_a   1.000
_cell.length_b   1.000
_cell.length_c   1.000
_cell.angle_alpha   90.00
_cell.angle_beta   90.00
_cell.angle_gamma   90.00
#
_symmetry.space_group_name_H-M   'P 1'
#
loop_
_entity.id
_entity.type
_entity.pdbx_description
1 polymer ?
#
loop_
_entity_poly.entity_id
_entity_poly.type
_entity_poly.pdbx_seq_one_letter_code
_entity_poly.pdbx_strand_id
1 'polypeptide(L)'
;MTIRAGVVAVQGDVSEHAEAIRRAAASHDETAEVVEIRQSGTVPDCDLLLLPGGESTTISRLLHREGIAAEIEDHVATGKPVLATCAGLIVASTDP
;
A
#
# COMPACT_ATOMS: atom_id res chain seq x y z
N MET A 1 12.01 -7.11 15.14
CA MET A 1 12.29 -6.01 14.19
C MET A 1 10.92 -5.48 13.81
N THR A 2 10.69 -4.16 13.83
CA THR A 2 9.35 -3.63 13.54
C THR A 2 9.16 -3.53 12.03
N ILE A 3 8.12 -4.20 11.52
CA ILE A 3 7.73 -4.15 10.11
C ILE A 3 7.10 -2.78 9.83
N ARG A 4 7.59 -2.05 8.83
CA ARG A 4 6.95 -0.81 8.38
C ARG A 4 5.99 -1.09 7.23
N ALA A 5 4.69 -1.04 7.53
CA ALA A 5 3.61 -1.32 6.59
C ALA A 5 3.01 -0.02 6.05
N GLY A 6 3.25 0.28 4.78
CA GLY A 6 2.69 1.45 4.09
C GLY A 6 1.30 1.15 3.52
N VAL A 7 0.29 1.95 3.89
CA VAL A 7 -1.07 1.86 3.31
C VAL A 7 -1.28 3.05 2.39
N VAL A 8 -1.47 2.80 1.09
CA VAL A 8 -1.84 3.88 0.16
C VAL A 8 -3.18 4.46 0.58
N ALA A 9 -3.19 5.76 0.89
CA ALA A 9 -4.28 6.45 1.55
C ALA A 9 -4.81 7.66 0.76
N VAL A 10 -4.62 7.65 -0.56
CA VAL A 10 -5.13 8.68 -1.47
C VAL A 10 -6.66 8.61 -1.64
N GLN A 11 -7.23 7.41 -1.52
CA GLN A 11 -8.68 7.14 -1.53
C GLN A 11 -8.91 5.71 -1.01
N GLY A 12 -10.11 5.43 -0.47
CA GLY A 12 -10.57 4.06 -0.24
C GLY A 12 -10.57 3.60 1.21
N ASP A 13 -10.60 2.29 1.40
CA ASP A 13 -10.80 1.61 2.70
C ASP A 13 -9.48 1.50 3.51
N VAL A 14 -8.90 2.66 3.83
CA VAL A 14 -7.57 2.79 4.47
C VAL A 14 -7.57 2.24 5.90
N SER A 15 -8.57 2.61 6.70
CA SER A 15 -8.66 2.23 8.11
C SER A 15 -8.74 0.73 8.33
N GLU A 16 -9.48 0.05 7.47
CA GLU A 16 -9.72 -1.39 7.48
C GLU A 16 -8.41 -2.15 7.21
N HIS A 17 -7.62 -1.69 6.24
CA HIS A 17 -6.30 -2.23 5.95
C HIS A 17 -5.31 -2.00 7.09
N ALA A 18 -5.28 -0.78 7.66
CA ALA A 18 -4.43 -0.46 8.79
C ALA A 18 -4.73 -1.37 10.00
N GLU A 19 -6.01 -1.55 10.31
CA GLU A 19 -6.44 -2.41 11.41
C GLU A 19 -6.17 -3.89 11.14
N ALA A 20 -6.37 -4.36 9.91
CA ALA A 20 -6.05 -5.74 9.53
C ALA A 20 -4.56 -6.06 9.75
N ILE A 21 -3.65 -5.15 9.40
CA ILE A 21 -2.21 -5.35 9.62
C ILE A 21 -1.87 -5.37 11.10
N ARG A 22 -2.41 -4.44 11.91
CA ARG A 22 -2.17 -4.45 13.36
C ARG A 22 -2.64 -5.74 14.01
N ARG A 23 -3.82 -6.24 13.61
CA ARG A 23 -4.36 -7.52 14.08
C ARG A 23 -3.51 -8.71 13.65
N ALA A 24 -3.06 -8.73 12.40
CA ALA A 24 -2.20 -9.79 11.89
C ALA A 24 -0.88 -9.83 12.67
N ALA A 25 -0.21 -8.69 12.83
CA ALA A 25 1.02 -8.58 13.59
C ALA A 25 0.84 -9.09 15.03
N ALA A 26 -0.20 -8.62 15.73
CA ALA A 26 -0.52 -9.07 17.08
C ALA A 26 -0.81 -10.58 17.18
N SER A 27 -1.47 -11.17 16.17
CA SER A 27 -1.78 -12.61 16.14
C SER A 27 -0.58 -13.51 15.86
N HIS A 28 0.51 -12.93 15.35
CA HIS A 28 1.74 -13.63 14.98
C HIS A 28 2.92 -13.29 15.90
N ASP A 29 2.67 -12.61 17.03
CA ASP A 29 3.70 -12.12 17.95
C ASP A 29 4.75 -11.19 17.28
N GLU A 30 4.32 -10.44 16.25
CA GLU A 30 5.15 -9.49 15.50
C GLU A 30 4.76 -8.03 15.82
N THR A 31 5.68 -7.09 15.53
CA THR A 31 5.40 -5.64 15.63
C THR A 31 5.32 -5.01 14.25
N ALA A 32 4.25 -4.24 14.00
CA ALA A 32 4.07 -3.49 12.77
C ALA A 32 3.78 -2.01 13.05
N GLU A 33 4.54 -1.12 12.41
CA GLU A 33 4.24 0.30 12.29
C GLU A 33 3.44 0.51 11.01
N VAL A 34 2.23 1.06 11.13
CA VAL A 34 1.39 1.37 9.97
C VAL A 34 1.51 2.84 9.61
N VAL A 35 1.89 3.12 8.36
CA VAL A 35 2.02 4.48 7.83
C VAL A 35 1.06 4.68 6.67
N GLU A 36 0.21 5.70 6.76
CA GLU A 36 -0.68 6.09 5.66
C GLU A 36 0.05 6.97 4.65
N ILE A 37 0.01 6.59 3.38
CA ILE A 37 0.78 7.22 2.30
C ILE A 37 -0.17 8.03 1.42
N ARG A 38 -0.09 9.35 1.53
CA ARG A 38 -0.89 10.29 0.72
C ARG A 38 -0.08 11.01 -0.35
N GLN A 39 1.25 10.97 -0.23
CA GLN A 39 2.21 11.62 -1.13
C GLN A 39 3.45 10.74 -1.27
N SER A 40 4.24 10.99 -2.31
CA SER A 40 5.55 10.35 -2.50
C SER A 40 6.54 10.63 -1.36
N GLY A 41 7.56 9.79 -1.27
CA GLY A 41 8.69 9.88 -0.34
C GLY A 41 8.63 8.86 0.79
N THR A 42 7.51 8.15 0.95
CA THR A 42 7.31 7.22 2.08
C THR A 42 7.41 5.76 1.68
N VAL A 43 7.04 5.40 0.44
CA VAL A 43 7.07 4.02 -0.04
C VAL A 43 8.46 3.39 0.04
N PRO A 44 9.59 4.06 -0.29
CA PRO A 44 10.91 3.44 -0.31
C PRO A 44 11.34 2.81 1.02
N ASP A 45 10.87 3.38 2.14
CA ASP A 45 11.19 2.92 3.48
C ASP A 45 10.25 1.81 4.00
N CYS A 46 9.21 1.45 3.25
CA CYS A 46 8.24 0.45 3.69
C CYS A 46 8.79 -0.96 3.43
N ASP A 47 8.53 -1.88 4.34
CA ASP A 47 8.82 -3.32 4.19
C ASP A 47 7.68 -4.04 3.46
N LEU A 48 6.45 -3.54 3.64
CA LEU A 48 5.23 -4.06 3.04
C LEU A 48 4.40 -2.89 2.54
N LEU A 49 3.84 -2.99 1.33
CA LEU A 49 2.89 -2.01 0.82
C LEU A 49 1.48 -2.60 0.72
N LEU A 50 0.48 -1.81 1.06
CA LEU A 50 -0.92 -2.14 0.91
C LEU A 50 -1.56 -1.18 -0.09
N LEU A 51 -2.27 -1.76 -1.07
CA LEU A 51 -3.11 -1.06 -2.04
C LEU A 51 -4.59 -1.41 -1.75
N PRO A 52 -5.32 -0.55 -1.01
CA PRO A 52 -6.69 -0.81 -0.61
C PRO A 52 -7.71 -0.84 -1.76
N GLY A 53 -8.93 -1.27 -1.42
CA GLY A 53 -10.11 -1.14 -2.26
C GLY A 53 -10.63 0.30 -2.36
N GLY A 54 -11.53 0.54 -3.31
CA GLY A 54 -12.06 1.86 -3.61
C GLY A 54 -12.51 1.96 -5.07
N GLU A 55 -12.20 3.06 -5.73
CA GLU A 55 -12.45 3.25 -7.16
C GLU A 55 -11.13 3.38 -7.92
N SER A 56 -10.83 2.42 -8.80
CA SER A 56 -9.51 2.25 -9.42
C SER A 56 -9.10 3.45 -10.28
N THR A 57 -10.04 4.09 -10.98
CA THR A 57 -9.74 5.25 -11.83
C THR A 57 -9.24 6.42 -10.99
N THR A 58 -9.93 6.68 -9.88
CA THR A 58 -9.60 7.74 -8.93
C THR A 58 -8.27 7.46 -8.25
N ILE A 59 -8.08 6.24 -7.73
CA ILE A 59 -6.82 5.81 -7.12
C ILE A 59 -5.66 5.97 -8.10
N SER A 60 -5.78 5.44 -9.33
CA SER A 60 -4.73 5.54 -10.35
C SER A 60 -4.36 6.99 -10.65
N ARG A 61 -5.35 7.87 -10.87
CA ARG A 61 -5.10 9.30 -11.15
C ARG A 61 -4.39 9.99 -9.99
N LEU A 62 -4.75 9.68 -8.75
CA LEU A 62 -4.13 10.25 -7.57
C LEU A 62 -2.70 9.74 -7.38
N LEU A 63 -2.45 8.45 -7.55
CA LEU A 63 -1.10 7.87 -7.46
C LEU A 63 -0.11 8.55 -8.41
N HIS A 64 -0.53 8.80 -9.65
CA HIS A 64 0.30 9.52 -10.62
C HIS A 64 0.47 11.00 -10.25
N ARG A 65 -0.60 11.66 -9.81
CA ARG A 65 -0.56 13.08 -9.42
C ARG A 65 0.35 13.34 -8.23
N GLU A 66 0.33 12.45 -7.24
CA GLU A 66 1.12 12.57 -6.01
C GLU A 66 2.54 11.97 -6.12
N GLY A 67 2.90 11.45 -7.31
CA GLY A 67 4.21 10.87 -7.60
C GLY A 67 4.46 9.50 -6.95
N ILE A 68 3.43 8.86 -6.41
CA ILE A 68 3.54 7.58 -5.67
C ILE A 68 3.72 6.40 -6.64
N ALA A 69 3.17 6.48 -7.86
CA ALA A 69 3.16 5.38 -8.82
C ALA A 69 4.57 4.80 -9.09
N ALA A 70 5.56 5.66 -9.33
CA ALA A 70 6.94 5.24 -9.56
C ALA A 70 7.54 4.52 -8.34
N GLU A 71 7.23 4.98 -7.12
CA GLU A 71 7.74 4.33 -5.92
C GLU A 71 7.13 2.94 -5.69
N ILE A 72 5.88 2.73 -6.12
CA ILE A 72 5.24 1.40 -6.08
C ILE A 72 5.95 0.44 -7.03
N GLU A 73 6.25 0.89 -8.25
CA GLU A 73 6.99 0.10 -9.23
C GLU A 73 8.38 -0.28 -8.71
N ASP A 74 9.12 0.68 -8.15
CA ASP A 74 10.43 0.44 -7.54
C ASP A 74 10.34 -0.53 -6.35
N HIS A 75 9.35 -0.34 -5.46
CA HIS A 75 9.11 -1.24 -4.31
C HIS A 75 8.93 -2.69 -4.76
N VAL A 76 8.08 -2.92 -5.77
CA VAL A 76 7.88 -4.27 -6.34
C VAL A 76 9.14 -4.78 -7.03
N ALA A 77 9.86 -3.92 -7.77
CA ALA A 77 11.10 -4.30 -8.45
C ALA A 77 12.21 -4.75 -7.47
N THR A 78 12.22 -4.23 -6.24
CA THR A 78 13.11 -4.69 -5.17
C THR A 78 12.68 -6.02 -4.51
N GLY A 79 11.57 -6.61 -4.93
CA GLY A 79 11.05 -7.87 -4.39
C GLY A 79 10.31 -7.73 -3.07
N LYS A 80 9.99 -6.51 -2.64
CA LYS A 80 9.22 -6.27 -1.42
C LYS A 80 7.73 -6.61 -1.65
N PRO A 81 7.05 -7.18 -0.64
CA PRO A 81 5.67 -7.61 -0.78
C PRO A 81 4.69 -6.45 -0.96
N VAL A 82 3.64 -6.71 -1.73
CA VAL A 82 2.46 -5.84 -1.90
C VAL A 82 1.19 -6.66 -1.65
N LEU A 83 0.30 -6.13 -0.82
CA LEU A 83 -1.07 -6.63 -0.66
C LEU A 83 -2.04 -5.70 -1.39
N ALA A 84 -2.52 -6.13 -2.55
CA ALA A 84 -3.49 -5.39 -3.35
C ALA A 84 -4.88 -6.04 -3.26
N THR A 85 -5.92 -5.27 -2.97
CA THR A 85 -7.29 -5.76 -2.80
C THR A 85 -8.27 -4.95 -3.64
N CYS A 86 -9.28 -5.60 -4.22
CA CYS A 86 -10.35 -4.96 -4.99
C CYS A 86 -9.80 -3.98 -6.06
N ALA A 87 -10.08 -2.67 -5.93
CA ALA A 87 -9.57 -1.64 -6.83
C ALA A 87 -8.04 -1.54 -6.85
N GLY A 88 -7.37 -1.77 -5.72
CA GLY A 88 -5.92 -1.83 -5.65
C GLY A 88 -5.34 -2.95 -6.54
N LEU A 89 -6.03 -4.08 -6.65
CA LEU A 89 -5.62 -5.16 -7.57
C LEU A 89 -5.79 -4.73 -9.03
N ILE A 90 -6.88 -4.05 -9.37
CA ILE A 90 -7.09 -3.51 -10.73
C ILE A 90 -5.97 -2.53 -11.08
N VAL A 91 -5.60 -1.63 -10.17
CA VAL A 91 -4.51 -0.66 -10.36
C VAL A 91 -3.16 -1.35 -10.56
N ALA A 92 -2.89 -2.45 -9.85
CA ALA A 92 -1.63 -3.20 -9.95
C ALA A 92 -1.58 -4.17 -11.15
N SER A 93 -2.69 -4.35 -11.86
CA SER A 93 -2.77 -5.28 -12.99
C SER A 93 -2.31 -4.61 -14.28
N THR A 94 -1.71 -5.41 -15.16
CA THR A 94 -1.45 -5.01 -16.56
C THR A 94 -2.50 -5.67 -17.45
N ASP A 95 -2.96 -4.95 -18.47
CA ASP A 95 -3.74 -5.55 -19.55
C ASP A 95 -2.75 -6.27 -20.49
N PRO A 96 -2.91 -7.57 -20.79
CA PRO A 96 -2.00 -8.33 -21.65
C PRO A 96 -2.02 -7.90 -23.12
#